data_AF-A0A151CF55-F1
#
_entry.id   AF-A0A151CF55-F1
#
_cell.length_a   1.000
_cell.length_b   1.000
_cell.length_c   1.000
_cell.angle_alpha   90.00
_cell.angle_beta   90.00
_cell.angle_gamma   90.00
#
_symmetry.space_group_name_H-M   'P 1'
#
loop_
_entity.id
_entity.type
_entity.pdbx_description
1 polymer ?
#
loop_
_entity_poly.entity_id
_entity_poly.type
_entity_poly.pdbx_seq_one_letter_code
_entity_poly.pdbx_strand_id
1 'polypeptide(L)'
;MKYSRYFNNMRGGDKLKLYYQNKTSVTMRAGWTLIELIFIIIVIGILAAMALPRLAATRDDAKLSTTVHNMGVCVRDISSHYTATGRDYNDTNHPTSCEPKNTKCYIITYPPNGGLPPGELNVTTNPAADIYCADIDNVGGHLARHYKFGGKGISR
;
A
#
# COMPACT_ATOMS: atom_id res chain seq x y z
N MET A 1 -37.66 13.90 -52.48
CA MET A 1 -37.24 15.19 -53.07
C MET A 1 -38.32 16.30 -53.11
N LYS A 2 -39.46 16.21 -52.38
CA LYS A 2 -40.45 17.31 -52.33
C LYS A 2 -40.25 18.30 -51.17
N TYR A 3 -39.51 17.95 -50.12
CA TYR A 3 -39.34 18.81 -48.93
C TYR A 3 -38.37 19.99 -49.10
N SER A 4 -37.37 19.89 -49.99
CA SER A 4 -36.35 20.93 -50.21
C SER A 4 -36.93 22.25 -50.76
N ARG A 5 -38.00 22.18 -51.56
CA ARG A 5 -38.64 23.39 -52.13
C ARG A 5 -39.49 24.19 -51.14
N TYR A 6 -39.96 23.59 -50.04
CA TYR A 6 -40.75 24.30 -49.03
C TYR A 6 -39.87 25.14 -48.08
N PHE A 7 -38.58 24.78 -47.91
CA PHE A 7 -37.68 25.53 -47.04
C PHE A 7 -37.34 26.91 -47.59
N ASN A 8 -37.09 27.01 -48.90
CA ASN A 8 -36.66 28.28 -49.50
C ASN A 8 -37.76 29.34 -49.54
N ASN A 9 -39.04 28.95 -49.51
CA ASN A 9 -40.19 29.85 -49.55
C ASN A 9 -40.83 30.16 -48.18
N MET A 10 -40.23 29.71 -47.07
CA MET A 10 -40.66 30.09 -45.73
C MET A 10 -40.15 31.49 -45.36
N ARG A 11 -41.04 32.35 -44.86
CA ARG A 11 -40.66 33.66 -44.29
C ARG A 11 -39.69 33.44 -43.14
N GLY A 12 -38.74 34.36 -42.94
CA GLY A 12 -37.60 34.17 -42.02
C GLY A 12 -37.97 33.72 -40.60
N GLY A 13 -39.14 34.12 -40.09
CA GLY A 13 -39.66 33.68 -38.79
C GLY A 13 -40.02 32.18 -38.71
N ASP A 14 -40.48 31.57 -39.80
CA ASP A 14 -40.91 30.16 -39.81
C ASP A 14 -39.72 29.20 -39.89
N LYS A 15 -38.63 29.63 -40.54
CA LYS A 15 -37.34 28.92 -40.54
C LYS A 15 -36.74 28.86 -39.14
N LEU A 16 -36.85 29.95 -38.39
CA LEU A 16 -36.36 30.03 -37.00
C LEU A 16 -37.17 29.13 -36.07
N LYS A 17 -38.49 28.99 -36.27
CA LYS A 17 -39.31 28.05 -35.51
C LYS A 17 -38.88 26.61 -35.73
N LEU A 18 -38.59 26.20 -36.97
CA LEU A 18 -38.10 24.85 -37.24
C LEU A 18 -36.69 24.60 -36.67
N TYR A 19 -35.82 25.61 -36.68
CA TYR A 19 -34.49 25.52 -36.08
C TYR A 19 -34.54 25.40 -34.54
N TYR A 20 -35.47 26.09 -33.88
CA TYR A 20 -35.64 26.01 -32.43
C TYR A 20 -36.33 24.72 -31.98
N GLN A 21 -37.29 24.20 -32.76
CA GLN A 21 -38.01 22.96 -32.45
C GLN A 21 -37.13 21.70 -32.50
N ASN A 22 -35.99 21.74 -33.21
CA ASN A 22 -35.10 20.59 -33.38
C ASN A 22 -33.86 20.60 -32.45
N LYS A 23 -33.80 21.51 -31.46
CA LYS A 23 -32.58 21.71 -30.65
C LYS A 23 -32.64 21.20 -29.22
N THR A 24 -33.35 20.09 -28.94
CA THR A 24 -33.09 19.15 -27.81
C THR A 24 -34.29 18.23 -27.59
N SER A 25 -34.48 17.23 -28.44
CA SER A 25 -35.14 16.01 -27.96
C SER A 25 -34.12 15.20 -27.17
N VAL A 26 -33.75 15.71 -25.98
CA VAL A 26 -33.13 14.86 -24.96
C VAL A 26 -34.20 13.84 -24.62
N THR A 27 -34.04 12.61 -25.09
CA THR A 27 -34.82 11.49 -24.59
C THR A 27 -34.57 11.44 -23.09
N MET A 28 -35.56 11.85 -22.30
CA MET A 28 -35.50 11.74 -20.85
C MET A 28 -35.51 10.24 -20.53
N ARG A 29 -34.31 9.64 -20.49
CA ARG A 29 -34.10 8.37 -19.82
C ARG A 29 -34.61 8.58 -18.40
N ALA A 30 -35.52 7.74 -17.95
CA ALA A 30 -36.02 7.75 -16.59
C ALA A 30 -34.83 7.51 -15.65
N GLY A 31 -34.21 8.60 -15.21
CA GLY A 31 -33.17 8.62 -14.20
C GLY A 31 -33.82 8.53 -12.84
N TRP A 32 -33.17 7.79 -11.94
CA TRP A 32 -33.55 7.65 -10.54
C TRP A 32 -33.90 8.98 -9.89
N THR A 33 -34.90 8.93 -9.01
CA THR A 33 -35.43 10.12 -8.34
C THR A 33 -34.34 10.77 -7.46
N LEU A 34 -34.39 12.10 -7.28
CA LEU A 34 -33.45 12.79 -6.39
C LEU A 34 -33.48 12.22 -4.96
N ILE A 35 -34.64 11.75 -4.51
CA ILE A 35 -34.80 11.13 -3.19
C ILE A 35 -34.07 9.78 -3.09
N GLU A 36 -34.06 8.98 -4.15
CA GLU A 36 -33.35 7.70 -4.20
C GLU A 36 -31.83 7.89 -4.08
N LEU A 37 -31.30 8.92 -4.76
CA LEU A 37 -29.89 9.28 -4.64
C LEU A 37 -29.51 9.71 -3.21
N ILE A 38 -30.37 10.50 -2.56
CA ILE A 38 -30.16 10.96 -1.18
C ILE A 38 -30.19 9.79 -0.21
N PHE A 39 -31.12 8.85 -0.38
CA PHE A 39 -31.18 7.67 0.48
C PHE A 39 -29.90 6.81 0.37
N ILE A 40 -29.38 6.62 -0.84
CA ILE A 40 -28.16 5.83 -1.09
C ILE A 40 -26.95 6.44 -0.38
N ILE A 41 -26.72 7.75 -0.49
CA ILE A 41 -25.57 8.40 0.15
C ILE A 41 -25.67 8.37 1.68
N ILE A 42 -26.87 8.44 2.24
CA ILE A 42 -27.09 8.34 3.69
C ILE A 42 -26.73 6.93 4.16
N VAL A 43 -27.22 5.90 3.47
CA VAL A 43 -26.93 4.50 3.81
C VAL A 43 -25.44 4.20 3.69
N ILE A 44 -24.80 4.61 2.59
CA ILE A 44 -23.35 4.43 2.42
C ILE A 44 -22.57 5.22 3.48
N GLY A 45 -23.02 6.43 3.85
CA GLY A 45 -22.40 7.23 4.89
C GLY A 45 -22.37 6.54 6.26
N ILE A 46 -23.49 5.94 6.67
CA ILE A 46 -23.59 5.20 7.94
C ILE A 46 -22.72 3.94 7.91
N LEU A 47 -22.78 3.16 6.82
CA LEU A 47 -21.97 1.95 6.66
C LEU A 47 -20.48 2.26 6.64
N ALA A 48 -20.07 3.31 5.93
CA ALA A 48 -18.67 3.75 5.84
C ALA A 48 -18.15 4.20 7.21
N ALA A 49 -18.94 4.95 7.99
CA ALA A 49 -18.53 5.41 9.31
C ALA A 49 -18.17 4.24 10.26
N MET A 50 -18.89 3.12 10.16
CA MET A 50 -18.58 1.91 10.96
C MET A 50 -17.43 1.08 10.38
N ALA A 51 -17.30 1.01 9.05
CA ALA A 51 -16.32 0.15 8.38
C ALA A 51 -14.90 0.75 8.34
N LEU A 52 -14.78 2.06 8.15
CA LEU A 52 -13.49 2.76 8.02
C LEU A 52 -12.52 2.56 9.21
N PRO A 53 -12.93 2.69 10.49
CA PRO A 53 -11.98 2.54 11.60
C PRO A 53 -11.40 1.12 11.70
N ARG A 54 -12.21 0.09 11.40
CA ARG A 54 -11.76 -1.31 11.38
C ARG A 54 -10.76 -1.59 10.26
N LEU A 55 -10.99 -1.01 9.08
CA LEU A 55 -10.09 -1.14 7.92
C LEU A 55 -8.74 -0.44 8.14
N ALA A 56 -8.69 0.64 8.92
CA ALA A 56 -7.42 1.28 9.26
C ALA A 56 -6.56 0.38 10.16
N ALA A 57 -7.11 -0.10 11.28
CA ALA A 57 -6.40 -0.97 12.21
C ALA A 57 -5.88 -2.26 11.55
N THR A 58 -6.73 -2.95 10.78
CA THR A 58 -6.32 -4.19 10.08
C THR A 58 -5.22 -3.99 9.05
N ARG A 59 -5.14 -2.82 8.41
CA ARG A 59 -4.05 -2.52 7.47
C ARG A 59 -2.72 -2.31 8.19
N ASP A 60 -2.76 -1.68 9.35
CA ASP A 60 -1.56 -1.44 10.15
C ASP A 60 -1.05 -2.74 10.77
N ASP A 61 -1.95 -3.59 11.29
CA ASP A 61 -1.62 -4.95 11.76
C ASP A 61 -1.00 -5.81 10.65
N ALA A 62 -1.53 -5.72 9.42
CA ALA A 62 -1.00 -6.46 8.28
C ALA A 62 0.42 -6.01 7.90
N LYS A 63 0.70 -4.70 7.94
CA LYS A 63 2.06 -4.18 7.72
C LYS A 63 3.01 -4.66 8.81
N LEU A 64 2.60 -4.56 10.07
CA LEU A 64 3.40 -5.00 11.21
C LEU A 64 3.76 -6.49 11.08
N SER A 65 2.77 -7.34 10.80
CA SER A 65 2.98 -8.78 10.59
C SER A 65 3.91 -9.06 9.40
N THR A 66 3.81 -8.29 8.31
CA THR A 66 4.68 -8.45 7.13
C THR A 66 6.12 -8.09 7.46
N THR A 67 6.34 -7.01 8.21
CA THR A 67 7.68 -6.59 8.66
C THR A 67 8.30 -7.61 9.60
N VAL A 68 7.53 -8.17 10.55
CA VAL A 68 7.98 -9.26 11.44
C VAL A 68 8.36 -10.50 10.62
N HIS A 69 7.54 -10.88 9.63
CA HIS A 69 7.84 -12.00 8.75
C HIS A 69 9.13 -11.78 7.94
N ASN A 70 9.26 -10.62 7.28
CA ASN A 70 10.44 -10.24 6.52
C ASN A 70 11.70 -10.24 7.39
N MET A 71 11.62 -9.78 8.63
CA MET A 71 12.72 -9.82 9.58
C MET A 71 13.15 -11.26 9.90
N GLY A 72 12.18 -12.18 10.08
CA GLY A 72 12.48 -13.59 10.26
C GLY A 72 13.12 -14.25 9.04
N VAL A 73 12.77 -13.84 7.82
CA VAL A 73 13.43 -14.27 6.58
C VAL A 73 14.84 -13.68 6.48
N CYS A 74 14.98 -12.39 6.75
CA CYS A 74 16.25 -11.67 6.78
C CYS A 74 17.32 -12.38 7.63
N VAL A 75 16.99 -12.72 8.88
CA VAL A 75 17.93 -13.44 9.77
C VAL A 75 18.35 -14.79 9.17
N ARG A 76 17.43 -15.52 8.53
CA ARG A 76 17.74 -16.82 7.90
C ARG A 76 18.65 -16.65 6.69
N ASP A 77 18.37 -15.67 5.83
CA ASP A 77 19.18 -15.37 4.66
C ASP A 77 20.62 -15.01 5.08
N ILE A 78 20.77 -14.12 6.07
CA ILE A 78 22.09 -13.77 6.62
C ILE A 78 22.80 -15.00 7.18
N SER A 79 22.10 -15.84 7.96
CA SER A 79 22.68 -17.05 8.54
C SER A 79 23.21 -18.03 7.49
N SER A 80 22.44 -18.22 6.41
CA SER A 80 22.80 -19.12 5.32
C SER A 80 23.99 -18.59 4.52
N HIS A 81 24.01 -17.29 4.25
CA HIS A 81 25.11 -16.64 3.53
C HIS A 81 26.40 -16.68 4.33
N TYR A 82 26.34 -16.39 5.64
CA TYR A 82 27.51 -16.43 6.50
C TYR A 82 28.10 -17.85 6.59
N THR A 83 27.24 -18.86 6.74
CA THR A 83 27.68 -20.27 6.80
C THR A 83 28.33 -20.72 5.48
N ALA A 84 27.83 -20.24 4.33
CA ALA A 84 28.35 -20.61 3.02
C ALA A 84 29.64 -19.87 2.65
N THR A 85 29.78 -18.59 3.02
CA THR A 85 30.86 -17.72 2.53
C THR A 85 31.87 -17.32 3.60
N GLY A 86 31.52 -17.44 4.88
CA GLY A 86 32.28 -16.90 6.00
C GLY A 86 32.35 -15.37 6.02
N ARG A 87 31.50 -14.68 5.26
CA ARG A 87 31.47 -13.21 5.16
C ARG A 87 30.17 -12.64 5.71
N ASP A 88 30.33 -11.55 6.44
CA ASP A 88 29.21 -10.77 6.96
C ASP A 88 28.60 -9.86 5.89
N TYR A 89 27.31 -9.58 6.09
CA TYR A 89 26.62 -8.50 5.40
C TYR A 89 26.87 -7.16 6.12
N ASN A 90 26.60 -6.06 5.43
CA ASN A 90 26.74 -4.70 5.95
C ASN A 90 25.54 -3.83 5.52
N ASP A 91 25.53 -2.55 5.91
CA ASP A 91 24.44 -1.61 5.59
C ASP A 91 24.23 -1.36 4.09
N THR A 92 25.18 -1.73 3.23
CA THR A 92 25.12 -1.55 1.76
C THR A 92 24.94 -2.85 0.98
N ASN A 93 25.21 -3.98 1.62
CA ASN A 93 25.19 -5.31 1.04
C ASN A 93 24.47 -6.19 2.05
N HIS A 94 23.15 -6.27 1.92
CA HIS A 94 22.27 -7.11 2.70
C HIS A 94 21.20 -7.70 1.75
N PRO A 95 20.56 -8.83 2.10
CA PRO A 95 19.49 -9.38 1.26
C PRO A 95 18.28 -8.42 1.24
N THR A 96 17.43 -8.56 0.23
CA THR A 96 16.25 -7.70 0.03
C THR A 96 15.25 -7.81 1.19
N SER A 97 15.22 -8.96 1.87
CA SER A 97 14.44 -9.22 3.08
C SER A 97 14.85 -8.32 4.25
N CYS A 98 16.12 -7.91 4.32
CA CYS A 98 16.66 -7.03 5.36
C CYS A 98 16.62 -5.53 5.00
N GLU A 99 16.10 -5.18 3.82
CA GLU A 99 16.10 -3.79 3.38
C GLU A 99 15.33 -2.90 4.35
N PRO A 100 15.83 -1.68 4.70
CA PRO A 100 15.19 -0.81 5.69
C PRO A 100 13.71 -0.49 5.41
N LYS A 101 13.28 -0.62 4.14
CA LYS A 101 11.87 -0.47 3.74
C LYS A 101 11.00 -1.64 4.20
N ASN A 102 11.54 -2.86 4.19
CA ASN A 102 10.85 -4.10 4.53
C ASN A 102 10.93 -4.41 6.03
N THR A 103 11.99 -3.94 6.70
CA THR A 103 12.26 -4.12 8.14
C THR A 103 12.16 -2.83 8.94
N LYS A 104 11.36 -1.85 8.50
CA LYS A 104 11.25 -0.50 9.11
C LYS A 104 11.12 -0.47 10.64
N CYS A 105 10.40 -1.42 11.22
CA CYS A 105 10.18 -1.51 12.67
C CYS A 105 11.38 -2.10 13.45
N TYR A 106 12.49 -2.41 12.77
CA TYR A 106 13.71 -2.95 13.35
C TYR A 106 14.92 -2.13 12.94
N ILE A 107 15.92 -2.09 13.82
CA ILE A 107 17.26 -1.60 13.52
C ILE A 107 18.18 -2.82 13.53
N ILE A 108 18.86 -3.04 12.41
CA ILE A 108 19.84 -4.10 12.26
C ILE A 108 21.21 -3.47 12.35
N THR A 109 22.04 -3.98 13.26
CA THR A 109 23.44 -3.59 13.38
C THR A 109 24.30 -4.73 12.85
N TYR A 110 25.06 -4.45 11.78
CA TYR A 110 25.98 -5.39 11.14
C TYR A 110 27.42 -5.18 11.65
N PRO A 111 28.30 -6.20 11.58
CA PRO A 111 29.71 -6.03 11.91
C PRO A 111 30.47 -5.31 10.78
N PRO A 112 31.57 -4.59 11.09
CA PRO A 112 32.10 -4.28 12.42
C PRO A 112 31.37 -3.11 13.11
N ASN A 113 30.27 -2.60 12.52
CA ASN A 113 29.53 -1.46 13.08
C ASN A 113 28.99 -1.83 14.48
N GLY A 114 29.05 -0.88 15.42
CA GLY A 114 28.65 -1.14 16.81
C GLY A 114 29.56 -2.07 17.61
N GLY A 115 30.75 -2.42 17.11
CA GLY A 115 31.73 -3.24 17.83
C GLY A 115 31.41 -4.74 17.85
N LEU A 116 30.56 -5.21 16.93
CA LEU A 116 30.21 -6.63 16.78
C LEU A 116 31.37 -7.42 16.15
N PRO A 117 31.70 -8.61 16.67
CA PRO A 117 32.64 -9.51 16.01
C PRO A 117 32.01 -10.11 14.73
N PRO A 118 32.84 -10.66 13.82
CA PRO A 118 32.34 -11.32 12.60
C PRO A 118 31.41 -12.50 12.91
N GLY A 119 30.37 -12.68 12.10
CA GLY A 119 29.37 -13.75 12.26
C GLY A 119 28.31 -13.48 13.32
N GLU A 120 28.23 -12.23 13.78
CA GLU A 120 27.25 -11.78 14.75
C GLU A 120 26.47 -10.59 14.20
N LEU A 121 25.19 -10.48 14.55
CA LEU A 121 24.38 -9.30 14.27
C LEU A 121 23.50 -8.97 15.47
N ASN A 122 23.18 -7.70 15.64
CA ASN A 122 22.25 -7.26 16.67
C ASN A 122 21.00 -6.68 16.02
N VAL A 123 19.83 -7.12 16.50
CA VAL A 123 18.54 -6.59 16.06
C VAL A 123 17.88 -5.94 17.27
N THR A 124 17.51 -4.68 17.12
CA THR A 124 16.68 -3.96 18.09
C THR A 124 15.38 -3.53 17.43
N THR A 125 14.35 -3.31 18.23
CA THR A 125 13.09 -2.75 17.74
C THR A 125 13.21 -1.23 17.57
N ASN A 126 12.43 -0.68 16.64
CA ASN A 126 12.28 0.75 16.42
C ASN A 126 10.78 1.10 16.40
N PRO A 127 10.14 1.21 17.58
CA PRO A 127 8.72 1.51 17.68
C PRO A 127 8.38 2.93 17.19
N ALA A 128 9.36 3.83 17.11
CA ALA A 128 9.18 5.20 16.65
C ALA A 128 9.29 5.36 15.10
N ALA A 129 9.56 4.29 14.36
CA ALA A 129 9.75 4.37 12.90
C ALA A 129 8.49 4.76 12.13
N ASP A 130 7.32 4.30 12.59
CA ASP A 130 6.02 4.53 11.97
C ASP A 130 4.89 4.21 12.97
N ILE A 131 3.66 4.67 12.70
CA ILE A 131 2.52 4.50 13.61
C ILE A 131 2.24 3.02 13.89
N TYR A 132 2.32 2.17 12.86
CA TYR A 132 2.07 0.74 12.97
C TYR A 132 3.22 -0.04 13.64
N CYS A 133 4.37 0.58 13.89
CA CYS A 133 5.49 -0.07 14.58
C CYS A 133 5.38 0.05 16.12
N ALA A 134 4.43 0.81 16.66
CA ALA A 134 4.33 1.06 18.10
C ALA A 134 4.22 -0.23 18.93
N ASP A 135 3.55 -1.26 18.41
CA ASP A 135 3.34 -2.56 19.07
C ASP A 135 4.38 -3.64 18.69
N ILE A 136 5.48 -3.25 18.03
CA ILE A 136 6.49 -4.21 17.56
C ILE A 136 7.10 -5.04 18.70
N ASP A 137 7.26 -4.47 19.89
CA ASP A 137 7.83 -5.18 21.04
C ASP A 137 6.95 -6.36 21.49
N ASN A 138 5.62 -6.20 21.39
CA ASN A 138 4.66 -7.24 21.76
C ASN A 138 4.54 -8.33 20.70
N VAL A 139 4.56 -7.97 19.41
CA VAL A 139 4.35 -8.91 18.30
C VAL A 139 5.66 -9.54 17.81
N GLY A 140 6.69 -8.71 17.71
CA GLY A 140 7.97 -9.00 17.06
C GLY A 140 9.20 -8.93 17.97
N GLY A 141 9.05 -8.56 19.24
CA GLY A 141 10.16 -8.39 20.17
C GLY A 141 11.04 -9.64 20.33
N HIS A 142 10.49 -10.83 20.10
CA HIS A 142 11.25 -12.09 20.09
C HIS A 142 12.36 -12.15 19.01
N LEU A 143 12.26 -11.30 17.98
CA LEU A 143 13.27 -11.15 16.93
C LEU A 143 14.33 -10.10 17.28
N ALA A 144 14.07 -9.21 18.24
CA ALA A 144 15.01 -8.20 18.70
C ALA A 144 15.98 -8.81 19.72
N ARG A 145 17.04 -9.42 19.18
CA ARG A 145 18.07 -10.09 19.97
C ARG A 145 19.40 -10.05 19.23
N HIS A 146 20.42 -10.47 19.96
CA HIS A 146 21.72 -10.75 19.41
C HIS A 146 21.74 -12.14 18.75
N TYR A 147 22.15 -12.20 17.48
CA TYR A 147 22.27 -13.44 16.72
C TYR A 147 23.74 -13.75 16.47
N LYS A 148 24.10 -15.01 16.65
CA LYS A 148 25.43 -15.55 16.40
C LYS A 148 25.32 -16.74 15.46
N PHE A 149 25.88 -16.62 14.27
CA PHE A 149 25.78 -17.65 13.22
C PHE A 149 26.92 -18.66 13.23
N GLY A 150 27.92 -18.45 14.10
CA GLY A 150 28.87 -19.47 14.56
C GLY A 150 29.38 -20.45 13.49
N GLY A 151 30.49 -20.11 12.84
CA GLY A 151 31.21 -21.05 11.97
C GLY A 151 32.34 -20.34 11.24
N LYS A 152 33.57 -20.86 11.31
CA LYS A 152 34.60 -20.46 10.35
C LYS A 152 34.17 -21.07 9.02
N GLY A 153 33.97 -20.23 8.00
CA GLY A 153 33.57 -20.69 6.67
C GLY A 153 34.45 -21.85 6.19
N ILE A 154 33.87 -22.75 5.41
CA ILE A 154 34.62 -23.79 4.70
C ILE A 154 35.50 -23.09 3.66
N SER A 155 36.76 -22.83 4.03
CA SER A 155 37.78 -22.43 3.07
C SER A 155 38.02 -23.63 2.15
N ARG A 156 37.73 -23.45 0.87
CA ARG A 156 38.32 -24.29 -0.17
C ARG A 156 39.80 -23.99 -0.31
#